data_AF-A0A6M0RCS2-F1
#
_entry.id   AF-A0A6M0RCS2-F1
#
_cell.length_a   1.000
_cell.length_b   1.000
_cell.length_c   1.000
_cell.angle_alpha   90.00
_cell.angle_beta   90.00
_cell.angle_gamma   90.00
#
_symmetry.space_group_name_H-M   'P 1'
#
loop_
_entity.id
_entity.type
_entity.pdbx_description
1 polymer ?
#
loop_
_entity_poly.entity_id
_entity_poly.type
_entity_poly.pdbx_seq_one_letter_code
_entity_poly.pdbx_strand_id
1 'polypeptide(L)' 'MKKYEYMVIYSFGQGIGRIQITTLKLIENYDDVETLDKIIREHNGIDNAFAIDFKLLREYTE' A
#
# COMPACT_ATOMS: atom_id res chain seq x y z
N MET A 1 3.68 3.70 -19.99
CA MET A 1 4.55 3.35 -18.84
C MET A 1 3.83 2.35 -17.95
N LYS A 2 4.51 1.33 -17.39
CA LYS A 2 3.85 0.29 -16.58
C LYS A 2 3.46 0.82 -15.19
N LYS A 3 2.23 0.55 -14.75
CA LYS A 3 1.66 0.95 -13.46
C LYS A 3 1.12 -0.28 -12.73
N TYR A 4 1.22 -0.24 -11.40
CA TYR A 4 0.79 -1.30 -10.49
C TYR A 4 -0.17 -0.71 -9.46
N GLU A 5 -1.39 -1.24 -9.43
CA GLU A 5 -2.44 -0.81 -8.52
C GLU A 5 -2.55 -1.81 -7.36
N TYR A 6 -2.42 -1.33 -6.13
CA TYR A 6 -2.50 -2.15 -4.92
C TYR A 6 -3.63 -1.68 -4.01
N MET A 7 -4.20 -2.64 -3.27
CA MET A 7 -4.99 -2.39 -2.07
C MET A 7 -4.16 -2.74 -0.85
N VAL A 8 -4.01 -1.78 0.05
CA VAL A 8 -3.35 -1.96 1.35
C VAL A 8 -4.42 -2.00 2.42
N ILE A 9 -4.40 -3.06 3.24
CA ILE A 9 -5.33 -3.25 4.35
C ILE A 9 -4.62 -2.91 5.64
N TYR A 10 -5.22 -2.01 6.43
CA TYR A 10 -4.70 -1.58 7.72
C TYR A 10 -5.62 -2.01 8.86
N SER A 11 -5.03 -2.49 9.94
CA SER A 11 -5.71 -2.62 11.24
C SER A 11 -5.51 -1.34 12.03
N PHE A 12 -6.62 -0.77 12.49
CA PHE A 12 -6.69 0.32 13.44
C PHE A 12 -7.31 -0.19 14.75
N GLY A 13 -7.12 0.54 15.85
CA GLY A 13 -7.72 0.16 17.14
C GLY A 13 -9.25 0.03 17.12
N GLN A 14 -9.94 0.69 16.17
CA GLN A 14 -11.40 0.67 16.04
C GLN A 14 -11.91 -0.15 14.84
N GLY A 15 -11.04 -0.83 14.09
CA GLY A 15 -11.47 -1.64 12.95
C GLY A 15 -10.43 -1.77 11.84
N ILE A 16 -10.91 -2.05 10.64
CA ILE A 16 -10.08 -2.28 9.45
C ILE A 16 -10.35 -1.17 8.44
N GLY A 17 -9.30 -0.56 7.92
CA GLY A 17 -9.36 0.38 6.80
C GLY A 17 -8.63 -0.18 5.58
N ARG A 18 -8.95 0.35 4.41
CA ARG A 18 -8.31 -0.01 3.15
C ARG A 18 -7.94 1.23 2.37
N ILE A 19 -6.77 1.21 1.76
CA ILE A 19 -6.26 2.29 0.92
C ILE A 19 -5.89 1.70 -0.43
N GLN A 20 -6.32 2.34 -1.51
CA GLN A 20 -5.95 1.97 -2.87
C GLN A 20 -4.89 2.93 -3.37
N ILE A 21 -3.80 2.40 -3.91
CA ILE A 21 -2.67 3.18 -4.41
C ILE A 21 -2.23 2.69 -5.78
N THR A 22 -1.60 3.58 -6.54
CA THR A 22 -0.95 3.26 -7.81
C THR A 22 0.52 3.67 -7.74
N THR A 23 1.41 2.76 -8.10
CA THR A 23 2.87 2.98 -8.11
C THR A 23 3.47 2.55 -9.46
N LEU A 24 4.62 3.13 -9.80
CA LEU A 24 5.41 2.76 -10.97
C LEU A 24 6.36 1.58 -10.68
N LYS A 25 6.60 1.29 -9.40
CA LYS A 25 7.48 0.22 -8.94
C LYS A 25 6.65 -1.00 -8.52
N LEU A 26 7.00 -2.18 -9.02
CA LEU A 26 6.44 -3.45 -8.54
C LEU A 26 6.97 -3.72 -7.13
N ILE A 27 6.14 -4.28 -6.24
CA ILE A 27 6.57 -4.80 -4.94
C ILE A 27 7.13 -6.20 -5.18
N GLU A 28 8.44 -6.39 -5.02
CA GLU A 28 9.11 -7.67 -5.29
C GLU A 28 9.54 -8.39 -4.01
N ASN A 29 9.66 -7.66 -2.90
CA ASN A 29 10.15 -8.15 -1.63
C ASN A 29 9.55 -7.38 -0.45
N TYR A 30 9.91 -7.80 0.76
CA TYR A 30 9.42 -7.19 1.99
C TYR A 30 9.91 -5.74 2.20
N ASP A 31 11.12 -5.40 1.75
CA ASP A 31 11.65 -4.03 1.90
C ASP A 31 10.86 -3.02 1.05
N ASP A 32 10.34 -3.45 -0.10
CA ASP A 32 9.43 -2.65 -0.93
C ASP A 32 8.12 -2.37 -0.21
N VAL A 33 7.60 -3.36 0.53
CA VAL A 33 6.39 -3.22 1.36
C VAL A 33 6.62 -2.17 2.44
N GLU A 34 7.70 -2.26 3.20
CA GLU A 34 8.03 -1.31 4.27
C GLU A 34 8.22 0.11 3.74
N THR A 35 8.90 0.25 2.60
CA THR A 35 9.10 1.55 1.95
C THR A 35 7.77 2.16 1.52
N LEU A 36 6.90 1.36 0.92
CA LEU A 36 5.60 1.81 0.44
C LEU A 36 4.65 2.12 1.60
N ASP A 37 4.63 1.29 2.64
CA ASP A 37 3.86 1.53 3.86
C ASP A 37 4.21 2.88 4.48
N LYS A 38 5.50 3.15 4.64
CA LYS A 38 6.00 4.42 5.18
C LYS A 38 5.49 5.62 4.38
N ILE A 39 5.60 5.56 3.04
CA ILE A 39 5.12 6.64 2.15
C ILE A 39 3.61 6.84 2.29
N ILE A 40 2.83 5.76 2.28
CA ILE A 40 1.36 5.83 2.43
C ILE A 40 0.99 6.47 3.76
N ARG A 41 1.63 6.02 4.85
CA ARG A 41 1.31 6.50 6.20
C ARG A 41 1.67 7.97 6.40
N GLU A 42 2.85 8.39 5.95
CA GLU A 42 3.27 9.80 5.99
C GLU A 42 2.32 10.68 5.17
N HIS A 43 1.93 10.24 3.97
CA HIS A 43 1.04 11.01 3.11
C HIS A 43 -0.38 11.15 3.67
N ASN A 44 -0.89 10.13 4.37
CA ASN A 44 -2.25 10.09 4.90
C ASN A 44 -2.36 10.46 6.39
N GLY A 45 -1.24 10.77 7.06
CA GLY A 45 -1.23 11.07 8.50
C GLY A 45 -1.64 9.89 9.37
N ILE A 46 -1.19 8.68 9.02
CA ILE A 46 -1.55 7.44 9.71
C ILE A 46 -0.47 7.05 10.73
N ASP A 47 -0.68 7.47 11.96
CA ASP A 47 0.30 7.24 13.04
C ASP A 47 0.16 5.86 13.69
N ASN A 48 -1.08 5.41 13.94
CA ASN A 48 -1.37 4.19 14.70
C ASN A 48 -2.14 3.17 13.87
N ALA A 49 -1.48 2.57 12.88
CA ALA A 49 -2.02 1.46 12.10
C ALA A 49 -0.96 0.41 11.80
N PHE A 50 -1.41 -0.83 11.63
CA PHE A 50 -0.58 -1.96 11.19
C PHE A 50 -1.06 -2.43 9.83
N ALA A 51 -0.18 -2.45 8.83
CA ALA A 51 -0.51 -3.02 7.53
C ALA A 51 -0.60 -4.54 7.64
N ILE A 52 -1.76 -5.11 7.30
CA ILE A 52 -2.05 -6.54 7.40
C ILE A 52 -1.84 -7.23 6.05
N ASP A 53 -2.15 -6.54 4.95
CA ASP A 53 -2.11 -7.13 3.61
C ASP A 53 -1.82 -6.08 2.54
N PHE A 54 -1.07 -6.49 1.52
CA PHE A 54 -0.79 -5.75 0.29
C PHE A 54 -1.23 -6.61 -0.89
N LYS A 55 -2.37 -6.26 -1.48
CA LYS A 55 -2.95 -7.01 -2.59
C LYS A 55 -2.76 -6.26 -3.90
N LEU A 56 -2.00 -6.86 -4.83
CA LEU A 56 -1.97 -6.40 -6.21
C LEU A 56 -3.36 -6.59 -6.84
N LEU A 57 -3.96 -5.50 -7.31
CA LEU A 57 -5.25 -5.50 -7.97
C LEU A 57 -5.11 -5.58 -9.49
N ARG A 58 -4.24 -4.74 -10.06
CA ARG A 58 -4.09 -4.60 -11.52
C ARG A 58 -2.68 -4.21 -11.90
N GLU A 59 -2.28 -4.67 -13.08
CA GLU A 59 -1.12 -4.18 -13.81
C GLU A 59 -1.60 -3.66 -15.17
N TYR A 60 -1.13 -2.49 -15.58
CA TYR A 60 -1.46 -1.96 -16.90
C TYR A 60 -0.34 -1.09 -17.46
N THR A 61 -0.28 -1.06 -18.78
CA THR A 61 0.64 -0.21 -19.54
C THR A 61 -0.18 0.94 -20.11
N GLU A 62 0.18 2.17 -19.74
CA GLU A 62 -0.23 3.36 -20.49
C GLU A 62 0.49 3.45 -21.83
#